data_AF-A0A821LIY6-F1
#
_entry.id   AF-A0A821LIY6-F1
#
_cell.length_a   1.000
_cell.length_b   1.000
_cell.length_c   1.000
_cell.angle_alpha   90.00
_cell.angle_beta   90.00
_cell.angle_gamma   90.00
#
_symmetry.space_group_name_H-M   'P 1'
#
loop_
_entity.id
_entity.type
_entity.pdbx_description
1 polymer ?
#
loop_
_entity_poly.entity_id
_entity_poly.type
_entity_poly.pdbx_seq_one_letter_code
_entity_poly.pdbx_strand_id
1 'polypeptide(L)'
;DAQSERQTSIYSPPFFSSPNGYKMRARLYLNGNGDAHRTHMSLFFVIMRGLYDPILKFPFNYKVTFCLYNQTPQQRHIIDSFRPDIKSCSFQLPRSDMNIAS
;
A
#
# COMPACT_ATOMS: atom_id res chain seq x y z
N ASP A 1 6.26 -22.24 -22.49
CA ASP A 1 7.39 -21.87 -21.61
C ASP A 1 6.95 -21.10 -20.38
N ALA A 2 6.81 -21.82 -19.27
CA ALA A 2 6.46 -21.29 -17.95
C ALA A 2 7.73 -21.00 -17.11
N GLN A 3 8.75 -20.39 -17.72
CA GLN A 3 10.08 -20.18 -17.12
C GLN A 3 10.55 -18.72 -17.14
N SER A 4 9.64 -17.79 -16.86
CA SER A 4 10.02 -16.48 -16.35
C SER A 4 9.24 -16.25 -15.07
N GLU A 5 9.87 -16.50 -13.92
CA GLU A 5 9.34 -16.18 -12.58
C GLU A 5 9.30 -14.65 -12.38
N ARG A 6 8.62 -13.93 -13.27
CA ARG A 6 8.29 -12.52 -13.05
C ARG A 6 7.27 -12.51 -11.91
N GLN A 7 7.72 -12.14 -10.71
CA GLN A 7 6.85 -11.98 -9.55
C GLN A 7 5.78 -10.91 -9.88
N THR A 8 4.58 -11.35 -10.24
CA THR A 8 3.49 -10.46 -10.66
C THR A 8 2.81 -9.88 -9.43
N SER A 9 3.06 -8.61 -9.15
CA SER A 9 2.30 -7.85 -8.16
C SER A 9 1.05 -7.24 -8.78
N ILE A 10 -0.03 -7.18 -8.01
CA ILE A 10 -1.30 -6.53 -8.37
C ILE A 10 -1.36 -5.16 -7.71
N TYR A 11 -1.85 -4.15 -8.43
CA TYR A 11 -2.12 -2.83 -7.86
C TYR A 11 -3.62 -2.60 -7.76
N SER A 12 -4.08 -2.01 -6.66
CA SER A 12 -5.44 -1.47 -6.60
C SER A 12 -5.57 -0.27 -7.54
N PRO A 13 -6.81 0.07 -7.95
CA PRO A 13 -7.10 1.42 -8.43
C PRO A 13 -6.64 2.47 -7.41
N PRO A 14 -6.24 3.67 -7.85
CA PRO A 14 -5.98 4.78 -6.95
C PRO A 14 -7.24 5.17 -6.16
N PHE A 15 -7.05 5.56 -4.91
CA PHE A 15 -8.09 6.12 -4.05
C PHE A 15 -7.56 7.35 -3.30
N PHE A 16 -8.46 8.14 -2.71
CA PHE A 16 -8.11 9.40 -2.07
C PHE A 16 -8.57 9.43 -0.62
N SER A 17 -7.84 10.15 0.24
CA SER A 17 -8.25 10.34 1.64
C SER A 17 -9.43 11.32 1.79
N SER A 18 -9.60 12.22 0.83
CA SER A 18 -10.68 13.23 0.74
C SER A 18 -10.66 13.83 -0.69
N PRO A 19 -11.65 14.66 -1.09
CA PRO A 19 -11.68 15.27 -2.43
C PRO A 19 -10.39 16.01 -2.82
N ASN A 20 -9.77 16.71 -1.85
CA ASN A 20 -8.50 17.41 -2.01
C ASN A 20 -7.37 16.73 -1.21
N GLY A 21 -7.44 15.42 -1.05
CA GLY A 21 -6.60 14.63 -0.14
C GLY A 21 -5.42 13.92 -0.82
N TYR A 22 -4.74 13.08 -0.03
CA TYR A 22 -3.63 12.26 -0.54
C TYR A 22 -4.15 11.26 -1.57
N LYS A 23 -3.45 11.13 -2.70
CA LYS A 23 -3.68 10.06 -3.67
C LYS A 23 -2.87 8.83 -3.25
N MET A 24 -3.51 7.67 -3.16
CA MET A 24 -2.92 6.45 -2.60
C MET A 24 -3.33 5.23 -3.41
N ARG A 25 -2.60 4.14 -3.26
CA ARG A 25 -3.01 2.81 -3.73
C ARG A 25 -2.39 1.70 -2.89
N ALA A 26 -2.87 0.47 -3.06
CA ALA A 26 -2.26 -0.71 -2.48
C ALA A 26 -1.50 -1.53 -3.53
N ARG A 27 -0.43 -2.21 -3.11
CA ARG A 27 0.30 -3.19 -3.91
C ARG A 27 0.27 -4.54 -3.21
N LEU A 28 -0.12 -5.58 -3.95
CA LEU A 28 -0.32 -6.92 -3.44
C LEU A 28 0.60 -7.93 -4.15
N TYR A 29 1.25 -8.78 -3.37
CA TYR A 29 1.97 -9.96 -3.81
C TYR A 29 1.30 -11.20 -3.23
N LEU A 30 0.64 -11.98 -4.07
CA LEU A 30 -0.05 -13.21 -3.64
C LEU A 30 0.93 -14.29 -3.17
N ASN A 31 2.14 -14.32 -3.75
CA ASN A 31 3.18 -15.29 -3.41
C ASN A 31 4.29 -14.69 -2.53
N GLY A 32 3.96 -13.64 -1.78
CA GLY A 32 4.85 -12.97 -0.86
C GLY A 32 5.95 -12.14 -1.54
N ASN A 33 6.63 -11.31 -0.77
CA ASN A 33 7.75 -10.48 -1.21
C ASN A 33 8.85 -10.45 -0.12
N GLY A 34 10.12 -10.36 -0.53
CA GLY A 34 11.26 -10.38 0.39
C GLY A 34 11.30 -11.69 1.21
N ASP A 35 11.51 -11.57 2.52
CA ASP A 35 11.61 -12.70 3.45
C ASP A 35 10.33 -13.55 3.51
N ALA A 36 9.20 -12.99 3.08
CA ALA A 36 7.90 -13.66 3.08
C ALA A 36 7.60 -14.42 1.75
N HIS A 37 8.56 -14.43 0.82
CA HIS A 37 8.40 -15.06 -0.49
C HIS A 37 8.03 -16.54 -0.36
N ARG A 38 7.02 -16.98 -1.14
CA ARG A 38 6.46 -18.34 -1.17
C ARG A 38 5.82 -18.87 0.11
N THR A 39 5.73 -18.05 1.16
CA THR A 39 5.18 -18.50 2.45
C THR A 39 3.96 -17.69 2.88
N HIS A 40 3.87 -16.43 2.47
CA HIS A 40 2.78 -15.53 2.86
C HIS A 40 2.28 -14.70 1.68
N MET A 41 1.19 -13.97 1.91
CA MET A 41 0.74 -12.86 1.09
C MET A 41 1.33 -11.56 1.64
N SER A 42 1.87 -10.69 0.78
CA SER A 42 2.42 -9.39 1.20
C SER A 42 1.60 -8.24 0.62
N LEU A 43 1.12 -7.35 1.48
CA LEU A 43 0.32 -6.19 1.12
C LEU A 43 1.04 -4.91 1.56
N PHE A 44 1.10 -3.93 0.66
CA PHE A 44 1.84 -2.70 0.87
C PHE A 44 1.01 -1.47 0.55
N PHE A 45 1.27 -0.39 1.28
CA PHE A 45 0.65 0.91 1.08
C PHE A 45 1.56 1.78 0.22
N VAL A 46 0.98 2.52 -0.73
CA VAL A 46 1.73 3.36 -1.66
C VAL A 46 1.09 4.75 -1.71
N ILE A 47 1.88 5.78 -1.43
CA ILE A 47 1.51 7.17 -1.71
C ILE A 47 1.84 7.47 -3.17
N MET A 48 0.91 8.10 -3.87
CA MET A 48 1.04 8.54 -5.25
C MET A 48 1.11 10.06 -5.33
N ARG A 49 1.74 10.58 -6.38
CA ARG A 49 1.71 12.01 -6.67
C ARG A 49 0.28 12.47 -6.97
N GLY A 50 -0.19 13.46 -6.21
CA GLY A 50 -1.52 14.05 -6.31
C GLY A 50 -1.47 15.50 -6.77
N LEU A 51 -2.61 16.01 -7.25
CA LEU A 51 -2.76 17.43 -7.63
C LEU A 51 -2.62 18.37 -6.42
N TYR A 52 -3.04 17.90 -5.24
CA TYR A 52 -3.10 18.70 -4.01
C TYR A 52 -1.89 18.51 -3.10
N ASP A 53 -0.86 17.77 -3.52
CA ASP A 53 0.36 17.55 -2.73
C ASP A 53 0.99 18.84 -2.16
N PRO A 54 1.02 19.99 -2.86
CA PRO A 54 1.59 21.24 -2.32
C PRO A 54 0.88 21.82 -1.09
N ILE A 55 -0.38 21.45 -0.84
CA ILE A 55 -1.17 21.94 0.30
C ILE A 55 -1.34 20.89 1.41
N LEU A 56 -0.84 19.67 1.19
CA LEU A 56 -0.93 18.57 2.13
C LEU A 56 0.31 18.52 3.05
N LYS A 57 0.16 17.92 4.23
CA LYS A 57 1.25 17.80 5.21
C LYS A 57 2.09 16.56 4.89
N PHE A 58 3.39 16.76 4.77
CA PHE A 58 4.35 15.66 4.66
C PHE A 58 5.40 15.72 5.77
N PRO A 59 5.97 14.58 6.20
CA PRO A 59 5.64 13.22 5.76
C PRO A 59 4.25 12.76 6.21
N PHE A 60 3.64 11.87 5.43
CA PHE A 60 2.34 11.27 5.75
C PHE A 60 2.43 10.52 7.08
N ASN A 61 1.57 10.86 8.03
CA ASN A 61 1.60 10.34 9.41
C ASN A 61 0.20 9.95 9.92
N TYR A 62 -0.66 9.47 9.02
CA TYR A 62 -1.97 8.95 9.40
C TYR A 62 -1.91 7.43 9.57
N LYS A 63 -2.64 6.89 10.55
CA LYS A 63 -2.74 5.44 10.77
C LYS A 63 -3.30 4.77 9.50
N VAL A 64 -2.60 3.77 9.00
CA VAL A 64 -3.05 2.93 7.89
C VAL A 64 -3.56 1.62 8.47
N THR A 65 -4.75 1.23 8.05
CA THR A 65 -5.38 -0.03 8.45
C THR A 65 -5.66 -0.86 7.20
N PHE A 66 -5.15 -2.08 7.16
CA PHE A 66 -5.53 -3.07 6.17
C PHE A 66 -6.59 -4.01 6.76
N CYS A 67 -7.58 -4.35 5.94
CA CYS A 67 -8.59 -5.34 6.27
C CYS A 67 -8.68 -6.35 5.13
N LEU A 68 -8.34 -7.61 5.40
CA LEU A 68 -8.62 -8.72 4.53
C LEU A 68 -9.97 -9.32 4.94
N TYR A 69 -10.98 -9.03 4.12
CA TYR A 69 -12.35 -9.47 4.36
C TYR A 69 -12.49 -10.97 4.17
N ASN A 70 -12.96 -11.62 5.23
CA ASN A 70 -13.43 -12.99 5.18
C ASN A 70 -14.84 -13.03 4.61
N GLN A 71 -15.05 -13.80 3.55
CA GLN A 71 -16.33 -13.90 2.83
C GLN A 71 -17.26 -14.99 3.39
N THR A 72 -16.90 -15.63 4.49
CA THR A 72 -17.74 -16.62 5.17
C THR A 72 -18.62 -15.97 6.25
N PRO A 73 -19.86 -16.44 6.46
CA PRO A 73 -20.79 -15.80 7.38
C PRO A 73 -20.42 -15.88 8.89
N GLN A 74 -19.45 -16.71 9.28
CA GLN A 74 -19.17 -17.04 10.68
C GLN A 74 -17.79 -16.59 11.20
N GLN A 75 -17.00 -15.85 10.42
CA GLN A 75 -15.61 -15.56 10.80
C GLN A 75 -15.22 -14.08 10.82
N ARG A 76 -14.25 -13.79 11.68
CA ARG A 76 -13.62 -12.47 11.85
C ARG A 76 -12.71 -12.17 10.65
N HIS A 77 -12.70 -10.92 10.21
CA HIS A 77 -11.75 -10.43 9.22
C HIS A 77 -10.33 -10.35 9.81
N ILE A 78 -9.31 -10.43 8.96
CA ILE A 78 -7.92 -10.17 9.37
C ILE A 78 -7.71 -8.67 9.24
N ILE A 79 -7.44 -8.00 10.35
CA ILE A 79 -7.23 -6.55 10.41
C ILE A 79 -5.87 -6.30 11.02
N ASP A 80 -5.06 -5.51 10.35
CA ASP A 80 -3.79 -5.04 10.87
C ASP A 80 -3.63 -3.55 10.58
N SER A 81 -2.83 -2.86 11.39
CA SER A 81 -2.61 -1.44 11.25
C SER A 81 -1.22 -1.02 11.65
N PHE A 82 -0.71 0.01 10.98
CA PHE A 82 0.55 0.63 11.35
C PHE A 82 0.42 2.15 11.36
N ARG A 83 1.35 2.80 12.07
CA ARG A 83 1.61 4.24 11.92
C ARG A 83 2.86 4.40 11.06
N PRO A 84 2.80 5.18 9.97
CA PRO A 84 3.95 5.44 9.11
C PRO A 84 5.19 5.92 9.88
N ASP A 85 6.36 5.37 9.54
CA ASP A 85 7.63 5.94 10.00
C ASP A 85 7.96 7.20 9.21
N ILE A 86 7.94 8.35 9.86
CA ILE A 86 8.21 9.66 9.27
C ILE A 86 9.63 9.79 8.69
N LYS A 87 10.55 8.89 9.03
CA LYS A 87 11.91 8.85 8.46
C LYS A 87 11.98 8.04 7.16
N SER A 88 11.01 7.17 6.89
CA SER A 88 10.98 6.37 5.68
C SER A 88 10.68 7.22 4.45
N CYS A 89 11.37 6.92 3.34
CA CYS A 89 11.13 7.55 2.05
C CYS A 89 9.75 7.21 1.47
N SER A 90 9.13 6.10 1.88
CA SER A 90 7.81 5.65 1.41
C SER A 90 6.68 6.63 1.76
N PHE A 91 6.88 7.46 2.80
CA PHE A 91 5.86 8.38 3.32
C PHE A 91 6.19 9.87 3.11
N GLN A 92 7.27 10.19 2.39
CA GLN A 92 7.62 11.56 2.05
C GLN A 92 6.75 12.11 0.91
N LEU A 93 6.90 13.41 0.63
CA LEU A 93 6.32 14.03 -0.57
C LEU A 93 6.79 13.28 -1.84
N PRO A 94 5.86 12.79 -2.69
CA PRO A 94 6.24 12.08 -3.91
C PRO A 94 7.06 12.93 -4.88
N ARG A 95 8.20 12.37 -5.32
CA ARG A 95 9.08 12.97 -6.34
C ARG A 95 8.89 12.35 -7.73
N SER A 96 8.27 11.18 -7.78
CA SER A 96 7.84 10.44 -8.97
C SER A 96 6.32 10.21 -8.90
N ASP A 97 5.74 9.52 -9.88
CA ASP A 97 4.31 9.18 -9.86
C ASP A 97 3.87 8.45 -8.58
N MET A 98 4.80 7.73 -7.96
CA MET A 98 4.58 6.96 -6.73
C MET A 98 5.85 6.88 -5.90
N ASN A 99 5.67 6.80 -4.59
CA ASN A 99 6.73 6.42 -3.67
C ASN A 99 7.01 4.91 -3.74
N ILE A 100 8.14 4.52 -3.13
CA ILE A 100 8.42 3.13 -2.82
C ILE A 100 7.32 2.62 -1.88
N ALA A 101 6.90 1.38 -2.08
CA ALA A 101 5.88 0.76 -1.23
C ALA A 101 6.40 0.63 0.21
N SER A 102 5.51 0.81 1.20
CA SER A 102 5.81 0.82 2.64
C SER A 102 6.54 -0.42 3.14
#